data_AF-A0A6P1D0C1-F1
#
_entry.id   AF-A0A6P1D0C1-F1
#
_cell.length_a   1.000
_cell.length_b   1.000
_cell.length_c   1.000
_cell.angle_alpha   90.00
_cell.angle_beta   90.00
_cell.angle_gamma   90.00
#
_symmetry.space_group_name_H-M   'P 1'
#
loop_
_entity.id
_entity.type
_entity.pdbx_description
1 polymer ?
#
loop_
_entity_poly.entity_id
_entity_poly.type
_entity_poly.pdbx_seq_one_letter_code
_entity_poly.pdbx_strand_id
1 'polypeptide(L)'
;AWFGQWGHQTCHEKCATPHFDSELLAFFDKHVAGRDVRIPGPRITVGQFDGRWRGETQWPAADTVRVPVELRTGRYTDRGLLPGPDREIWSVTEPFAREVHLSGIPSATLSLT
;
A
#
# COMPACT_ATOMS: atom_id res chain seq x y z
N ALA A 1 -3.08 -0.67 13.02
CA ALA A 1 -3.55 -1.21 11.73
C ALA A 1 -2.39 -1.87 11.01
N TRP A 2 -2.64 -2.88 10.18
CA TRP A 2 -1.61 -3.64 9.48
C TRP A 2 -1.86 -3.60 7.97
N PHE A 3 -0.84 -3.21 7.20
CA PHE A 3 -0.85 -3.22 5.74
C PHE A 3 0.27 -4.14 5.24
N GLY A 4 -0.04 -5.06 4.33
CA GLY A 4 0.92 -6.03 3.80
C GLY A 4 0.73 -6.28 2.31
N GLN A 5 1.72 -6.92 1.70
CA GLN A 5 1.76 -7.22 0.26
C GLN A 5 1.03 -8.53 -0.04
N TRP A 6 -0.27 -8.56 0.26
CA TRP A 6 -1.09 -9.76 0.15
C TRP A 6 -2.30 -9.52 -0.74
N GLY A 7 -2.70 -10.57 -1.46
CA GLY A 7 -4.04 -10.64 -2.03
C GLY A 7 -5.09 -10.86 -0.94
N HIS A 8 -6.34 -11.06 -1.34
CA HIS A 8 -7.40 -11.44 -0.40
C HIS A 8 -7.17 -12.88 0.09
N GLN A 9 -6.58 -13.00 1.27
CA GLN A 9 -6.28 -14.30 1.89
C GLN A 9 -6.37 -14.20 3.40
N THR A 10 -6.64 -15.33 4.05
CA THR A 10 -6.50 -15.46 5.49
C THR A 10 -5.02 -15.58 5.85
N CYS A 11 -4.55 -14.63 6.66
CA CYS A 11 -3.14 -14.53 7.04
C CYS A 11 -2.64 -15.57 8.06
N HIS A 12 -3.31 -16.71 8.18
CA HIS A 12 -2.97 -17.73 9.17
C HIS A 12 -1.69 -18.53 8.85
N GLU A 13 -1.23 -18.55 7.59
CA GLU A 13 -0.06 -19.37 7.22
C GLU A 13 1.02 -18.61 6.42
N LYS A 14 0.70 -17.54 5.67
CA LYS A 14 1.63 -16.95 4.70
C LYS A 14 1.60 -15.41 4.60
N CYS A 15 1.54 -14.73 5.74
CA CYS A 15 1.67 -13.28 5.76
C CYS A 15 3.03 -12.78 6.28
N ALA A 16 3.87 -13.67 6.83
CA ALA A 16 5.21 -13.35 7.34
C ALA A 16 5.24 -12.08 8.22
N THR A 17 4.17 -11.87 8.99
CA THR A 17 4.05 -10.74 9.92
C THR A 17 4.92 -11.04 11.14
N PRO A 18 5.81 -10.14 11.56
CA PRO A 18 6.76 -10.44 12.62
C PRO A 18 6.11 -10.55 14.01
N HIS A 19 5.06 -9.75 14.29
CA HIS A 19 4.52 -9.57 15.65
C HIS A 19 2.99 -9.51 15.74
N PHE A 20 2.26 -9.84 14.67
CA PHE A 20 0.81 -9.64 14.59
C PHE A 20 0.05 -10.31 15.75
N ASP A 21 0.30 -11.59 16.01
CA ASP A 21 -0.41 -12.33 17.05
C ASP A 21 -0.18 -11.75 18.45
N SER A 22 1.05 -11.33 18.74
CA SER A 22 1.39 -10.73 20.04
C SER A 22 0.72 -9.37 20.24
N GLU A 23 0.65 -8.54 19.19
CA GLU A 23 -0.07 -7.25 19.23
C GLU A 23 -1.58 -7.48 19.37
N LEU A 24 -2.12 -8.48 18.68
CA LEU A 24 -3.54 -8.82 18.72
C LEU A 24 -3.97 -9.31 20.11
N LEU A 25 -3.18 -10.19 20.73
CA LEU A 25 -3.43 -10.64 22.10
C LEU A 25 -3.36 -9.49 23.10
N ALA A 26 -2.35 -8.62 23.00
CA ALA A 26 -2.24 -7.43 23.85
C ALA A 26 -3.40 -6.44 23.65
N PHE A 27 -3.90 -6.32 22.41
CA PHE A 27 -5.09 -5.54 22.09
C PHE A 27 -6.33 -6.10 22.80
N PHE A 28 -6.53 -7.43 22.78
CA PHE A 28 -7.63 -8.06 23.51
C PHE A 28 -7.47 -7.95 25.03
N ASP A 29 -6.27 -8.15 25.57
CA ASP A 29 -5.99 -7.96 27.00
C ASP A 29 -6.40 -6.54 27.46
N LYS A 30 -6.05 -5.51 26.67
CA LYS A 30 -6.38 -4.12 26.98
C LYS A 30 -7.87 -3.80 26.85
N HIS A 31 -8.48 -4.17 25.72
CA HIS A 31 -9.82 -3.68 25.35
C HIS A 31 -10.97 -4.63 25.69
N VAL A 32 -10.69 -5.92 25.85
CA VAL A 32 -11.70 -6.94 26.18
C VAL A 32 -11.57 -7.40 27.63
N ALA A 33 -10.35 -7.73 28.07
CA ALA A 33 -10.12 -8.18 29.45
C ALA A 33 -9.92 -7.02 30.45
N GLY A 34 -9.83 -5.77 29.97
CA GLY A 34 -9.70 -4.56 30.82
C GLY A 34 -8.38 -4.49 31.60
N ARG A 35 -7.33 -5.18 31.16
CA ARG A 35 -6.03 -5.19 31.83
C ARG A 35 -5.25 -3.92 31.50
N ASP A 36 -4.50 -3.44 32.49
CA ASP A 36 -3.58 -2.32 32.27
C ASP A 36 -2.30 -2.78 31.59
N VAL A 37 -2.38 -2.94 30.26
CA VAL A 37 -1.25 -3.33 29.41
C VAL A 37 -1.03 -2.31 28.29
N ARG A 38 0.22 -2.21 27.85
CA ARG A 38 0.61 -1.47 26.65
C ARG A 38 0.63 -2.44 25.46
N ILE A 39 -0.08 -2.09 24.39
CA ILE A 39 0.02 -2.81 23.11
C ILE A 39 1.42 -2.51 22.53
N PRO A 40 2.23 -3.52 22.21
CA PRO A 40 3.56 -3.32 21.65
C PRO A 40 3.48 -2.82 20.21
N GLY A 41 4.61 -2.34 19.68
CA GLY A 41 4.72 -1.95 18.27
C GLY A 41 4.18 -0.55 17.92
N PRO A 42 4.25 -0.18 16.64
CA PRO A 42 3.74 1.09 16.15
C PRO A 42 2.20 1.07 16.02
N ARG A 43 1.59 2.25 15.91
CA ARG A 43 0.13 2.35 15.70
C ARG A 43 -0.29 1.72 14.37
N ILE A 44 0.56 1.84 13.35
CA ILE A 44 0.34 1.29 12.01
C ILE A 44 1.62 0.57 11.59
N THR A 45 1.50 -0.67 11.16
CA THR A 45 2.61 -1.51 10.67
C THR A 45 2.44 -1.74 9.18
N VAL A 46 3.47 -1.44 8.38
CA VAL A 46 3.41 -1.46 6.91
C VAL A 46 4.51 -2.35 6.35
N GLY A 47 4.12 -3.34 5.55
CA GLY A 47 5.02 -4.22 4.81
C GLY A 47 5.56 -3.52 3.56
N GLN A 48 6.88 -3.58 3.40
CA GLN A 48 7.61 -2.98 2.29
C GLN A 48 7.79 -4.02 1.17
N PHE A 49 7.98 -3.55 -0.07
CA PHE A 49 8.18 -4.42 -1.24
C PHE A 49 9.51 -5.18 -1.22
N ASP A 50 10.45 -4.77 -0.37
CA ASP A 50 11.75 -5.42 -0.15
C ASP A 50 11.71 -6.48 0.97
N GLY A 51 10.52 -6.80 1.50
CA GLY A 51 10.32 -7.76 2.58
C GLY A 51 10.55 -7.19 3.99
N ARG A 52 10.94 -5.93 4.14
CA ARG A 52 11.07 -5.26 5.44
C ARG A 52 9.72 -4.75 5.94
N TRP A 53 9.66 -4.38 7.21
CA TRP A 53 8.50 -3.77 7.86
C TRP A 53 8.86 -2.39 8.40
N ARG A 54 7.92 -1.43 8.35
CA ARG A 54 8.06 -0.10 8.95
C ARG A 54 6.85 0.27 9.79
N GLY A 55 7.07 1.17 10.75
CA GLY A 55 6.02 1.72 11.61
C GLY A 55 5.61 3.13 11.19
N GLU A 56 4.31 3.41 11.24
CA GLU A 56 3.71 4.71 10.96
C GLU A 56 2.79 5.15 12.12
N THR A 57 2.68 6.45 12.35
CA THR A 57 1.78 7.03 13.37
C THR A 57 0.40 7.41 12.81
N GLN A 58 0.30 7.56 11.50
CA GLN A 58 -0.94 7.78 10.74
C GLN A 58 -0.83 7.24 9.32
N TRP A 59 -1.97 7.10 8.64
CA TRP A 59 -2.02 6.66 7.26
C TRP A 59 -2.92 7.56 6.41
N PRO A 60 -2.46 8.08 5.25
CA PRO A 60 -1.08 8.00 4.73
C PRO A 60 -0.04 8.59 5.70
N ALA A 61 1.25 8.35 5.45
CA ALA A 61 2.33 8.88 6.30
C ALA A 61 2.23 10.41 6.41
N ALA A 62 2.66 10.98 7.55
CA ALA A 62 2.46 12.40 7.84
C ALA A 62 3.16 13.35 6.87
N ASP A 63 4.26 12.90 6.29
CA ASP A 63 5.09 13.58 5.32
C ASP A 63 4.71 13.24 3.86
N THR A 64 3.55 12.59 3.65
CA THR A 64 3.06 12.29 2.31
C THR A 64 2.78 13.58 1.55
N VAL A 65 3.36 13.69 0.36
CA VAL A 65 3.12 14.78 -0.59
C VAL A 65 2.41 14.25 -1.83
N ARG A 66 1.44 15.00 -2.36
CA ARG A 66 0.85 14.71 -3.66
C ARG A 66 1.79 15.21 -4.75
N VAL A 67 2.20 14.31 -5.64
CA VAL A 67 3.03 14.63 -6.80
C VAL A 67 2.17 14.47 -8.06
N PRO A 68 1.89 15.54 -8.81
CA PRO A 68 1.24 15.42 -10.10
C PRO A 68 2.20 14.77 -11.10
N VAL A 69 1.66 13.87 -11.93
CA VAL A 69 2.39 13.21 -13.02
C VAL A 69 1.59 13.40 -14.29
N GLU A 70 2.22 14.00 -15.29
CA GLU A 70 1.63 14.12 -16.62
C GLU A 70 1.61 12.76 -17.31
N LEU A 71 0.44 12.40 -17.83
CA LEU A 71 0.26 11.14 -18.55
C LEU A 71 0.45 11.38 -20.06
N ARG A 72 1.09 10.42 -20.73
CA ARG A 72 1.13 10.39 -22.18
C ARG A 72 -0.30 10.35 -22.71
N THR A 73 -0.61 11.25 -23.64
CA THR A 73 -1.90 11.31 -24.32
C THR A 73 -1.87 10.52 -25.63
N GLY A 74 -3.04 10.22 -26.17
CA GLY A 74 -3.15 9.51 -27.44
C GLY A 74 -4.54 8.92 -27.66
N ARG A 75 -4.64 8.05 -28.65
CA ARG A 75 -5.84 7.27 -28.96
C ARG A 75 -5.43 5.81 -29.09
N TYR A 76 -6.28 4.92 -28.60
CA TYR A 76 -6.16 3.49 -28.83
C TYR A 76 -7.55 2.95 -29.23
N THR A 77 -7.58 1.81 -29.90
CA THR A 77 -8.84 1.10 -30.17
C THR A 77 -8.97 -0.06 -29.21
N ASP A 78 -9.96 -0.03 -28.33
CA ASP A 78 -10.29 -1.18 -27.50
C ASP A 78 -10.89 -2.29 -28.37
N ARG A 79 -10.23 -3.45 -28.38
CA ARG A 79 -10.69 -4.66 -29.09
C ARG A 79 -10.90 -5.84 -28.13
N GLY A 80 -11.08 -5.59 -26.82
CA GLY A 80 -11.22 -6.61 -25.77
C GLY A 80 -9.94 -7.01 -25.03
N LEU A 81 -9.83 -8.27 -24.60
CA LEU A 81 -8.88 -8.71 -23.54
C LEU A 81 -7.42 -8.98 -23.97
N LEU A 82 -7.12 -9.10 -25.27
CA LEU A 82 -5.76 -9.43 -25.71
C LEU A 82 -4.88 -8.18 -25.75
N PRO A 83 -3.77 -8.08 -24.99
CA PRO A 83 -2.89 -6.92 -25.08
C PRO A 83 -2.28 -6.77 -26.48
N GLY A 84 -1.93 -5.54 -26.87
CA GLY A 84 -1.35 -5.23 -28.18
C GLY A 84 -0.92 -3.76 -28.29
N PRO A 85 0.09 -3.44 -29.13
CA PRO A 85 0.72 -2.12 -29.18
C PRO A 85 -0.21 -0.98 -29.63
N ASP A 86 -1.36 -1.28 -30.23
CA ASP A 86 -2.40 -0.32 -30.65
C ASP A 86 -3.57 -0.21 -29.65
N ARG A 87 -3.44 -0.78 -28.45
CA ARG A 87 -4.54 -0.99 -27.48
C ARG A 87 -4.33 -0.37 -26.10
N GLU A 88 -3.19 0.28 -25.88
CA GLU A 88 -2.81 0.83 -24.58
C GLU A 88 -1.89 2.04 -24.76
N ILE A 89 -1.93 2.94 -23.79
CA ILE A 89 -1.05 4.11 -23.74
C ILE A 89 -0.26 4.00 -22.44
N TRP A 90 1.04 3.74 -22.57
CA TRP A 90 1.94 3.65 -21.42
C TRP A 90 2.55 5.01 -21.11
N SER A 91 2.56 5.35 -19.82
CA SER A 91 3.37 6.42 -19.26
C SER A 91 4.40 5.79 -18.33
N VAL A 92 5.67 6.06 -18.57
CA VAL A 92 6.79 5.53 -17.79
C VAL A 92 7.69 6.70 -17.42
N THR A 93 8.05 6.80 -16.14
CA THR A 93 8.97 7.83 -15.65
C THR A 93 10.40 7.46 -15.98
N GLU A 94 11.31 8.45 -15.94
CA GLU A 94 12.73 8.16 -15.76
C GLU A 94 12.99 7.43 -14.43
N PRO A 95 14.12 6.73 -14.28
CA PRO A 95 14.53 6.14 -13.01
C PRO A 95 14.59 7.19 -11.90
N PHE A 96 14.13 6.85 -10.70
CA PHE A 96 14.25 7.74 -9.55
C PHE A 96 15.72 7.83 -9.10
N ALA A 97 16.16 9.06 -8.78
CA ALA A 97 17.51 9.30 -8.26
C ALA A 97 17.74 8.76 -6.83
N ARG A 98 16.66 8.36 -6.15
CA ARG A 98 16.64 7.84 -4.78
C ARG A 98 15.45 6.92 -4.57
N GLU A 99 15.49 6.13 -3.51
CA GLU A 99 14.34 5.32 -3.08
C GLU A 99 13.12 6.22 -2.79
N VAL A 100 11.95 5.79 -3.25
CA VAL A 100 10.67 6.47 -3.04
C VAL A 100 9.64 5.47 -2.55
N HIS A 101 8.78 5.90 -1.62
CA HIS A 101 7.64 5.12 -1.16
C HIS A 101 6.34 5.75 -1.66
N LEU A 102 5.54 4.97 -2.36
CA LEU A 102 4.17 5.34 -2.67
C LEU A 102 3.27 4.93 -1.51
N SER A 103 2.48 5.86 -1.01
CA SER A 103 1.53 5.63 0.09
C SER A 103 0.23 6.41 -0.16
N GLY A 104 -0.86 5.94 0.42
CA GLY A 104 -2.17 6.55 0.27
C GLY A 104 -2.90 6.17 -1.02
N ILE A 105 -3.68 7.11 -1.55
CA ILE A 105 -4.67 6.86 -2.61
C ILE A 105 -4.25 7.60 -3.89
N PRO A 106 -3.88 6.88 -4.96
CA PRO A 106 -3.65 7.50 -6.26
C PRO A 106 -4.98 7.92 -6.89
N SER A 107 -4.96 8.99 -7.68
CA SER A 107 -6.11 9.49 -8.44
C SER A 107 -5.65 9.96 -9.81
N ALA A 108 -6.48 9.77 -10.82
CA ALA A 108 -6.24 10.30 -12.17
C ALA A 108 -7.44 11.15 -12.61
N THR A 109 -7.16 12.20 -13.38
CA THR A 109 -8.18 13.02 -14.04
C THR A 109 -7.90 12.95 -15.53
N LEU A 110 -8.92 12.58 -16.32
CA LEU A 110 -8.80 12.35 -17.75
C LEU A 110 -9.85 13.16 -18.49
N SER A 111 -9.47 13.70 -19.64
CA SER A 111 -10.40 14.26 -20.62
C SER A 111 -10.51 13.29 -21.78
N LEU A 112 -11.71 12.74 -22.00
CA LEU A 112 -11.98 11.69 -22.97
C LEU A 112 -12.95 12.19 -24.04
N THR A 113 -12.86 11.62 -25.24
CA THR A 113 -13.73 11.93 -26.40
C THR A 113 -14.20 10.65 -27.06
#